data_AF-A0A2T1ERQ4-F1
#
_entry.id   AF-A0A2T1ERQ4-F1
#
_cell.length_a   1.000
_cell.length_b   1.000
_cell.length_c   1.000
_cell.angle_alpha   90.00
_cell.angle_beta   90.00
_cell.angle_gamma   90.00
#
_symmetry.space_group_name_H-M   'P 1'
#
loop_
_entity.id
_entity.type
_entity.pdbx_description
1 polymer ?
#
loop_
_entity_poly.entity_id
_entity_poly.type
_entity_poly.pdbx_seq_one_letter_code
_entity_poly.pdbx_strand_id
1 'polypeptide(L)'
;MKRRNLLRILGFAIPLSGVALLVPKASGATRKVKKAFIKNKSIEFVEDSDEPNTTQVKVKGKKFDRSFQIKKKNNKFVTGYFPFGDEFTSLEELTAEVIESGQLDLD
;
A
#
# COMPACT_ATOMS: atom_id res chain seq x y z
N MET A 1 8.22 26.74 -73.18
CA MET A 1 8.90 25.45 -73.44
C MET A 1 9.48 24.94 -72.12
N LYS A 2 8.99 23.81 -71.58
CA LYS A 2 9.69 22.49 -71.47
C LYS A 2 10.97 22.58 -70.60
N ARG A 3 11.20 21.82 -69.50
CA ARG A 3 10.88 20.43 -69.10
C ARG A 3 10.92 20.31 -67.55
N ARG A 4 9.94 19.65 -66.89
CA ARG A 4 9.98 18.32 -66.23
C ARG A 4 11.19 18.00 -65.34
N ASN A 5 10.91 17.69 -64.06
CA ASN A 5 11.55 16.69 -63.16
C ASN A 5 10.76 16.75 -61.83
N LEU A 6 9.96 15.81 -61.32
CA LEU A 6 9.85 14.34 -61.41
C LEU A 6 11.06 13.56 -60.86
N LEU A 7 11.31 13.72 -59.56
CA LEU A 7 11.75 12.62 -58.68
C LEU A 7 10.80 12.63 -57.47
N ARG A 8 9.84 11.71 -57.33
CA ARG A 8 10.03 10.31 -56.86
C ARG A 8 10.98 10.24 -55.67
N ILE A 9 10.50 10.67 -54.50
CA ILE A 9 10.96 10.07 -53.24
C ILE A 9 9.93 9.00 -52.89
N LEU A 10 10.22 7.81 -53.44
CA LEU A 10 9.70 6.54 -52.97
C LEU A 10 10.06 6.38 -51.50
N GLY A 11 9.16 5.73 -50.77
CA GLY A 11 9.14 5.68 -49.32
C GLY A 11 10.49 5.44 -48.66
N PHE A 12 10.77 6.26 -47.65
CA PHE A 12 11.42 5.76 -46.47
C PHE A 12 10.31 5.50 -45.46
N ALA A 13 9.83 4.25 -45.44
CA ALA A 13 9.10 3.73 -44.31
C ALA A 13 10.04 3.89 -43.11
N ILE A 14 9.80 4.90 -42.29
CA ILE A 14 10.40 4.97 -40.97
C ILE A 14 9.74 3.79 -40.24
N PRO A 15 10.46 2.71 -39.90
CA PRO A 15 9.93 1.84 -38.89
C PRO A 15 9.85 2.73 -37.65
N LEU A 16 8.64 3.11 -37.27
CA LEU A 16 8.27 3.34 -35.88
C LEU A 16 8.49 1.99 -35.16
N SER A 17 9.74 1.53 -35.16
CA SER A 17 10.26 0.56 -34.21
C SER A 17 10.04 1.27 -32.91
N GLY A 18 8.92 0.91 -32.29
CA GLY A 18 8.58 1.33 -30.96
C GLY A 18 9.78 0.97 -30.12
N VAL A 19 10.60 1.97 -29.84
CA VAL A 19 11.24 2.07 -28.55
C VAL A 19 10.05 2.09 -27.61
N ALA A 20 9.61 0.90 -27.23
CA ALA A 20 8.87 0.72 -26.02
C ALA A 20 9.78 1.43 -25.01
N LEU A 21 9.40 2.65 -24.64
CA LEU A 21 9.76 3.17 -23.35
C LEU A 21 9.31 2.04 -22.43
N LEU A 22 10.25 1.17 -22.07
CA LEU A 22 10.25 0.54 -20.78
C LEU A 22 10.19 1.75 -19.87
N VAL A 23 8.97 2.15 -19.52
CA VAL A 23 8.70 2.81 -18.27
C VAL A 23 9.32 1.84 -17.29
N PRO A 24 10.51 2.12 -16.71
CA PRO A 24 10.82 1.41 -15.50
C PRO A 24 9.60 1.69 -14.65
N LYS A 25 8.92 0.63 -14.21
CA LYS A 25 7.94 0.68 -13.14
C LYS A 25 8.73 1.09 -11.90
N ALA A 26 9.18 2.33 -11.92
CA ALA A 26 9.87 3.01 -10.88
C ALA A 26 8.77 3.60 -10.01
N SER A 27 9.01 3.42 -8.73
CA SER A 27 8.23 3.97 -7.64
C SER A 27 6.95 3.20 -7.33
N GLY A 28 6.76 2.74 -6.10
CA GLY A 28 7.57 3.09 -4.94
C GLY A 28 6.67 3.05 -3.73
N ALA A 29 6.54 1.87 -3.14
CA ALA A 29 6.23 1.76 -1.74
C ALA A 29 6.92 0.48 -1.30
N THR A 30 8.08 0.62 -0.66
CA THR A 30 8.73 -0.49 0.03
C THR A 30 7.85 -0.79 1.25
N ARG A 31 6.72 -1.46 1.02
CA ARG A 31 5.76 -1.83 2.07
C ARG A 31 6.46 -2.80 3.01
N LYS A 32 6.82 -2.32 4.19
CA LYS A 32 7.33 -3.17 5.26
C LYS A 32 6.13 -3.93 5.82
N VAL A 33 6.10 -5.23 5.51
CA VAL A 33 5.09 -6.14 6.04
C VAL A 33 5.72 -6.89 7.22
N LYS A 34 5.31 -6.57 8.44
CA LYS A 34 5.66 -7.35 9.64
C LYS A 34 4.51 -8.30 9.95
N LYS A 35 4.80 -9.59 10.05
CA LYS A 35 3.82 -10.60 10.47
C LYS A 35 4.00 -10.89 11.96
N ALA A 36 2.91 -10.91 12.70
CA ALA A 36 2.89 -11.25 14.12
C ALA A 36 1.73 -12.19 14.42
N PHE A 37 1.82 -12.87 15.56
CA PHE A 37 0.74 -13.72 16.06
C PHE A 37 0.31 -13.18 17.42
N ILE A 38 -0.93 -12.73 17.52
CA ILE A 38 -1.48 -12.06 18.71
C ILE A 38 -2.84 -12.68 18.99
N LYS A 39 -3.05 -13.12 20.24
CA LYS A 39 -4.33 -13.68 20.72
C LYS A 39 -4.94 -14.73 19.78
N ASN A 40 -4.11 -15.68 19.32
CA ASN A 40 -4.49 -16.75 18.39
C ASN A 40 -4.94 -16.30 16.98
N LYS A 41 -4.70 -15.04 16.61
CA LYS A 41 -4.96 -14.51 15.27
C LYS A 41 -3.63 -14.17 14.58
N SER A 42 -3.57 -14.44 13.27
CA SER A 42 -2.46 -13.98 12.43
C SER A 42 -2.67 -12.53 12.06
N ILE A 43 -1.65 -11.69 12.28
CA ILE A 43 -1.70 -10.26 12.08
C ILE A 43 -0.60 -9.82 11.13
N GLU A 44 -0.95 -8.98 10.16
CA GLU A 44 -0.02 -8.36 9.22
C GLU A 44 -0.05 -6.85 9.44
N PHE A 45 1.07 -6.28 9.90
CA PHE A 45 1.30 -4.85 9.96
C PHE A 45 1.91 -4.41 8.64
N VAL A 46 1.21 -3.52 7.94
CA VAL A 46 1.64 -2.91 6.68
C VAL A 46 1.90 -1.44 6.97
N GLU A 47 3.17 -1.07 7.03
CA GLU A 47 3.56 0.35 7.09
C GLU A 47 3.52 0.92 5.68
N ASP A 48 2.72 1.98 5.49
CA ASP A 48 2.65 2.65 4.20
C ASP A 48 3.80 3.66 4.05
N SER A 49 4.43 3.67 2.88
CA SER A 49 5.55 4.58 2.62
C SER A 49 5.06 6.01 2.33
N ASP A 50 3.82 6.15 1.85
CA ASP A 50 3.22 7.42 1.44
C ASP A 50 2.59 8.19 2.63
N GLU A 51 2.17 7.49 3.68
CA GLU A 51 1.68 8.09 4.93
C GLU A 51 2.62 7.75 6.10
N PRO A 52 3.68 8.55 6.31
CA PRO A 52 4.57 8.34 7.45
C PRO A 52 3.76 8.49 8.74
N ASN A 53 3.89 7.50 9.63
CA ASN A 53 3.15 7.35 10.89
C ASN A 53 1.77 6.67 10.80
N THR A 54 1.33 6.20 9.63
CA THR A 54 0.16 5.32 9.53
C THR A 54 0.61 3.86 9.34
N THR A 55 0.11 2.96 10.18
CA THR A 55 0.29 1.52 10.05
C THR A 55 -1.09 0.88 9.82
N GLN A 56 -1.27 0.19 8.70
CA GLN A 56 -2.45 -0.62 8.48
C GLN A 56 -2.25 -1.99 9.11
N VAL A 57 -3.16 -2.40 9.98
CA VAL A 57 -3.18 -3.72 10.61
C VAL A 57 -4.22 -4.56 9.92
N LYS A 58 -3.82 -5.71 9.38
CA LYS A 58 -4.71 -6.75 8.88
C LYS A 58 -4.77 -7.90 9.88
N VAL A 59 -5.96 -8.21 10.35
CA VAL A 59 -6.21 -9.34 11.24
C VAL A 59 -6.96 -10.41 10.44
N LYS A 60 -6.36 -11.60 10.35
CA LYS A 60 -6.95 -12.76 9.68
C LYS A 60 -8.00 -13.39 10.58
N GLY A 61 -9.28 -13.30 10.20
CA GLY A 61 -10.38 -13.98 10.85
C GLY A 61 -10.60 -15.38 10.28
N LYS A 62 -11.61 -16.09 10.81
CA LYS A 62 -11.91 -17.45 10.35
C LYS A 62 -12.69 -17.46 9.03
N LYS A 63 -13.60 -16.51 8.81
CA LYS A 63 -14.31 -16.34 7.53
C LYS A 63 -13.94 -15.05 6.83
N PHE A 64 -13.75 -13.96 7.57
CA PHE A 64 -13.38 -12.65 7.02
C PHE A 64 -12.08 -12.11 7.61
N ASP A 65 -11.25 -11.57 6.72
CA ASP A 65 -10.13 -10.72 7.10
C ASP A 65 -10.64 -9.31 7.37
N ARG A 66 -10.21 -8.70 8.46
CA ARG A 66 -10.47 -7.28 8.74
C ARG A 66 -9.18 -6.49 8.75
N SER A 67 -9.29 -5.22 8.41
CA SER A 67 -8.16 -4.30 8.51
C SER A 67 -8.58 -3.00 9.15
N PHE A 68 -7.68 -2.43 9.94
CA PHE A 68 -7.85 -1.11 10.51
C PHE A 68 -6.56 -0.32 10.48
N GLN A 69 -6.65 0.98 10.73
CA GLN A 69 -5.50 1.86 10.75
C GLN A 69 -5.13 2.23 12.18
N ILE A 70 -3.82 2.27 12.41
CA ILE A 70 -3.19 2.82 13.60
C ILE A 70 -2.34 4.00 13.17
N LYS A 71 -2.43 5.11 13.90
CA LYS A 71 -1.59 6.28 13.68
C LYS A 71 -0.62 6.43 14.85
N LYS A 72 0.61 6.82 14.56
CA LYS A 72 1.62 7.17 15.58
C LYS A 72 1.58 8.67 15.85
N LYS A 73 1.28 9.07 17.09
CA LYS A 73 1.25 10.47 17.55
C LYS A 73 2.10 10.59 18.80
N ASN A 74 3.09 11.47 18.82
CA ASN A 74 3.97 11.70 19.99
C ASN A 74 4.57 10.41 20.59
N ASN A 75 5.02 9.50 19.73
CA ASN A 75 5.56 8.18 20.10
C ASN A 75 4.55 7.21 20.74
N LYS A 76 3.26 7.52 20.69
CA LYS A 76 2.16 6.66 21.12
C LYS A 76 1.34 6.21 19.90
N PHE A 77 0.68 5.07 20.03
CA PHE A 77 -0.16 4.50 18.97
C PHE A 77 -1.64 4.72 19.28
N VAL A 78 -2.37 5.23 18.29
CA VAL A 78 -3.80 5.55 18.41
C VAL A 78 -4.60 4.91 17.28
N THR A 79 -5.85 4.53 17.55
CA THR A 79 -6.77 3.97 16.55
C THR A 79 -8.16 4.58 16.70
N GLY A 80 -8.99 4.48 15.66
CA GLY A 80 -10.37 4.97 15.67
C GLY A 80 -11.31 4.21 16.61
N TYR A 81 -10.96 3.00 17.05
CA TYR A 81 -11.75 2.19 17.99
C TYR A 81 -11.66 2.69 19.45
N PHE A 82 -10.65 3.47 19.79
CA PHE A 82 -10.44 4.02 21.14
C PHE A 82 -10.37 5.57 21.08
N PRO A 83 -11.51 6.25 20.84
CA PRO A 83 -11.53 7.70 20.66
C PRO A 83 -11.21 8.50 21.94
N PHE A 84 -11.30 7.87 23.11
CA PHE A 84 -11.11 8.51 24.42
C PHE A 84 -9.73 8.28 25.05
N GLY A 85 -8.74 7.83 24.27
CA GLY A 85 -7.34 8.07 24.64
C GLY A 85 -6.64 6.96 25.42
N ASP A 86 -6.95 5.69 25.14
CA ASP A 86 -5.97 4.65 25.43
C ASP A 86 -4.78 4.84 24.49
N GLU A 87 -3.74 5.47 25.03
CA GLU A 87 -2.50 5.74 24.31
C GLU A 87 -1.52 4.59 24.60
N PHE A 88 -1.31 3.74 23.59
CA PHE A 88 -0.49 2.55 23.76
C PHE A 88 0.97 2.82 23.39
N THR A 89 1.87 2.18 24.14
CA THR A 89 3.32 2.23 23.90
C THR A 89 3.77 1.24 22.83
N SER A 90 2.98 0.19 22.56
CA SER A 90 3.26 -0.81 21.53
C SER A 90 2.09 -0.97 20.55
N LEU A 91 2.43 -1.14 19.26
CA LEU A 91 1.48 -1.55 18.21
C LEU A 91 0.78 -2.87 18.56
N GLU A 92 1.50 -3.78 19.20
CA GLU A 92 1.04 -5.14 19.49
C GLU A 92 0.04 -5.13 20.64
N GLU A 93 0.27 -4.30 21.67
CA GLU A 93 -0.67 -4.06 22.78
C GLU A 93 -1.97 -3.44 22.29
N LEU A 94 -1.87 -2.35 21.52
CA LEU A 94 -3.05 -1.70 20.92
C LEU A 94 -3.86 -2.69 20.08
N THR A 95 -3.17 -3.49 19.26
CA THR A 95 -3.84 -4.47 18.40
C THR A 95 -4.51 -5.58 19.20
N ALA A 96 -3.88 -6.05 20.29
CA ALA A 96 -4.49 -7.00 21.19
C ALA A 96 -5.76 -6.43 21.84
N GLU A 97 -5.70 -5.20 22.33
CA GLU A 97 -6.85 -4.54 22.95
C GLU A 97 -8.01 -4.36 21.96
N VAL A 98 -7.72 -3.97 20.71
CA VAL A 98 -8.76 -3.87 19.67
C VAL A 98 -9.46 -5.22 19.46
N ILE A 99 -8.70 -6.31 19.42
CA ILE A 99 -9.25 -7.67 19.25
C ILE A 99 -10.09 -8.07 20.48
N GLU A 100 -9.59 -7.79 21.69
CA GLU A 100 -10.26 -8.14 22.95
C GLU A 100 -11.51 -7.31 23.22
N SER A 101 -11.53 -6.06 22.76
CA SER A 101 -12.70 -5.18 22.87
C SER A 101 -13.94 -5.71 22.15
N GLY A 102 -13.76 -6.68 21.23
CA GLY A 102 -14.82 -7.21 20.39
C GLY A 102 -15.38 -6.21 19.37
N GLN A 103 -14.85 -4.98 19.32
CA GLN A 103 -15.25 -3.96 18.34
C GLN A 103 -14.82 -4.31 16.92
N LEU A 104 -13.76 -5.11 16.79
CA LEU A 104 -13.33 -5.67 15.52
C LEU A 104 -14.08 -6.99 15.30
N ASP A 105 -15.17 -6.92 14.55
CA ASP A 105 -16.01 -8.07 14.20
C ASP A 105 -15.24 -9.07 13.32
N LEU A 106 -14.65 -10.06 13.99
CA LEU A 106 -13.75 -11.08 13.48
C LEU A 106 -14.34 -12.48 13.69
N ASP A 107 -15.53 -12.75 13.16
CA ASP A 107 -16.23 -14.06 13.14
C ASP A 107 -16.12 -14.95 14.40
#